data_AF-A0A7W1TII5-F1
#
_entry.id   AF-A0A7W1TII5-F1
#
_cell.length_a   1.000
_cell.length_b   1.000
_cell.length_c   1.000
_cell.angle_alpha   90.00
_cell.angle_beta   90.00
_cell.angle_gamma   90.00
#
_symmetry.space_group_name_H-M   'P 1'
#
loop_
_entity.id
_entity.type
_entity.pdbx_description
1 polymer ?
#
loop_
_entity_poly.entity_id
_entity_poly.type
_entity_poly.pdbx_seq_one_letter_code
_entity_poly.pdbx_strand_id
1 'polypeptide(L)'
;MNTINTKEYANIRFDSPVVQAEFERLVALVTAAEQARAPLGQSQRAAEGDLARGDISSKQFDSIDAQYIAANNKIAAAKKAVDAFLRNNRNYHIEH
;
A
#
# COMPACT_ATOMS: atom_id res chain seq x y z
N MET A 1 8.95 -2.71 10.71
CA MET A 1 8.42 -2.64 9.33
C MET A 1 8.46 -1.19 8.89
N ASN A 2 9.32 -0.83 7.93
CA ASN A 2 9.31 0.51 7.34
C ASN A 2 8.03 0.66 6.52
N THR A 3 7.07 1.43 7.04
CA THR A 3 6.02 2.03 6.21
C THR A 3 6.71 2.96 5.21
N ILE A 4 6.94 2.46 4.00
CA ILE A 4 7.18 3.29 2.81
C ILE A 4 5.98 4.22 2.71
N ASN A 5 6.18 5.47 3.11
CA ASN A 5 5.13 6.45 3.32
C ASN A 5 4.91 7.18 1.99
N THR A 6 3.68 7.49 1.61
CA THR A 6 3.41 8.32 0.41
C THR A 6 4.12 9.67 0.42
N LYS A 7 4.65 10.08 1.59
CA LYS A 7 5.64 11.14 1.74
C LYS A 7 6.85 11.01 0.81
N GLU A 8 7.28 9.80 0.47
CA GLU A 8 8.39 9.56 -0.47
C GLU A 8 8.08 10.06 -1.89
N TYR A 9 6.79 10.13 -2.26
CA TYR A 9 6.33 10.60 -3.56
C TYR A 9 5.88 12.07 -3.54
N ALA A 10 5.67 12.67 -2.36
CA ALA A 10 5.05 13.98 -2.20
C ALA A 10 5.83 15.12 -2.87
N ASN A 11 7.13 14.94 -3.02
CA ASN A 11 8.05 15.95 -3.53
C ASN A 11 8.40 15.75 -5.01
N ILE A 12 7.80 14.76 -5.69
CA ILE A 12 8.07 14.48 -7.10
C ILE A 12 7.17 15.35 -7.97
N ARG A 13 7.78 16.12 -8.86
CA ARG A 13 7.11 16.98 -9.84
C ARG A 13 7.51 16.67 -11.27
N PHE A 14 6.54 16.71 -12.17
CA PHE A 14 6.72 16.61 -13.61
C PHE A 14 6.43 17.94 -14.28
N ASP A 15 7.22 18.30 -15.28
CA ASP A 15 7.01 19.53 -16.08
C ASP A 15 5.70 19.48 -16.89
N SER A 16 5.25 18.28 -17.24
CA SER A 16 3.99 18.08 -17.94
C SER A 16 2.84 17.92 -16.94
N PRO A 17 1.80 18.78 -17.00
CA PRO A 17 0.66 18.69 -16.09
C PRO A 17 -0.15 17.40 -16.26
N VAL A 18 -0.15 16.83 -17.48
CA VAL A 18 -0.83 15.55 -17.75
C VAL A 18 -0.07 14.39 -17.09
N VAL A 19 1.26 14.41 -17.15
CA VAL A 19 2.11 13.39 -16.52
C VAL A 19 2.03 13.53 -14.99
N GLN A 20 2.02 14.75 -14.46
CA GLN A 20 1.83 15.03 -13.04
C GLN A 20 0.49 14.46 -12.54
N ALA A 21 -0.61 14.70 -13.26
CA ALA A 21 -1.93 14.21 -12.86
C ALA A 21 -2.00 12.67 -12.83
N GLU A 22 -1.40 11.98 -13.80
CA GLU A 22 -1.37 10.51 -13.79
C GLU A 22 -0.48 9.97 -12.65
N PHE A 23 0.65 10.64 -12.37
CA PHE A 23 1.50 10.29 -11.23
C PHE A 23 0.73 10.43 -9.91
N GLU A 24 0.05 11.56 -9.69
CA GLU A 24 -0.76 11.80 -8.49
C GLU A 24 -1.90 10.78 -8.35
N ARG A 25 -2.50 10.37 -9.47
CA ARG A 25 -3.50 9.29 -9.49
C ARG A 25 -2.91 7.96 -9.02
N LEU A 26 -1.72 7.59 -9.48
CA LEU A 26 -1.04 6.36 -9.04
C LEU A 26 -0.66 6.41 -7.56
N VAL A 27 -0.18 7.56 -7.08
CA VAL A 27 0.11 7.77 -5.65
C VAL A 27 -1.16 7.67 -4.81
N ALA A 28 -2.28 8.24 -5.26
CA ALA A 28 -3.56 8.13 -4.57
C ALA A 28 -4.04 6.67 -4.46
N LEU A 29 -3.77 5.82 -5.47
CA LEU A 29 -4.07 4.38 -5.40
C LEU A 29 -3.24 3.67 -4.32
N VAL A 30 -1.98 4.05 -4.14
CA VAL A 30 -1.15 3.55 -3.02
C VAL A 30 -1.76 3.95 -1.69
N THR A 31 -2.11 5.24 -1.50
CA THR A 31 -2.76 5.72 -0.28
C THR A 31 -4.05 4.97 0.02
N ALA A 32 -4.91 4.78 -0.99
CA ALA A 32 -6.18 4.08 -0.83
C ALA A 32 -5.98 2.61 -0.42
N ALA A 33 -4.99 1.92 -1.02
CA ALA A 33 -4.66 0.55 -0.66
C ALA A 33 -4.12 0.45 0.77
N GLU A 34 -3.30 1.41 1.20
CA GLU A 34 -2.79 1.48 2.58
C GLU A 34 -3.90 1.72 3.60
N GLN A 35 -4.81 2.65 3.31
CA GLN A 35 -5.99 2.92 4.14
C GLN A 35 -6.89 1.69 4.25
N ALA A 36 -7.12 0.97 3.14
CA ALA A 36 -7.90 -0.27 3.15
C ALA A 36 -7.23 -1.41 3.95
N ARG A 37 -5.89 -1.45 3.98
CA ARG A 37 -5.12 -2.44 4.77
C ARG A 37 -5.08 -2.12 6.26
N ALA A 38 -5.32 -0.88 6.66
CA ALA A 38 -5.24 -0.45 8.05
C ALA A 38 -6.18 -1.23 9.00
N PRO A 39 -7.51 -1.34 8.74
CA PRO A 39 -8.41 -2.13 9.58
C PRO A 39 -8.08 -3.62 9.53
N LEU A 40 -7.70 -4.16 8.37
CA LEU A 40 -7.33 -5.57 8.22
C LEU A 40 -6.12 -5.94 9.08
N GLY A 41 -5.13 -5.06 9.20
CA GLY A 41 -3.99 -5.27 10.08
C GLY A 41 -4.33 -5.16 11.57
N GLN A 42 -5.45 -4.55 11.95
CA GLN A 42 -5.96 -4.63 13.32
C GLN A 42 -6.69 -5.95 13.55
N SER A 43 -7.54 -6.37 12.60
CA SER A 43 -8.23 -7.66 12.65
C SER A 43 -7.28 -8.85 12.67
N GLN A 44 -6.21 -8.83 11.88
CA GLN A 44 -5.22 -9.90 11.87
C GLN A 44 -4.49 -10.02 13.22
N ARG A 45 -4.07 -8.90 13.81
CA ARG A 45 -3.45 -8.89 15.15
C ARG A 45 -4.39 -9.37 16.26
N ALA A 46 -5.67 -9.00 16.17
CA ALA A 46 -6.68 -9.51 17.09
C ALA A 46 -6.84 -11.03 16.94
N ALA A 47 -6.93 -11.51 15.69
CA ALA A 47 -7.05 -12.93 15.38
C ALA A 47 -5.84 -13.76 15.84
N GLU A 48 -4.62 -13.21 15.79
CA GLU A 48 -3.43 -13.86 16.38
C GLU A 48 -3.62 -14.11 17.88
N GLY A 49 -4.14 -13.11 18.61
CA GLY A 49 -4.45 -13.23 20.03
C GLY A 49 -5.57 -14.23 20.30
N ASP A 50 -6.64 -14.21 19.51
CA ASP A 50 -7.78 -15.13 19.62
C ASP A 50 -7.35 -16.59 19.35
N LEU A 51 -6.50 -16.81 18.35
CA LEU A 51 -5.94 -18.13 18.04
C LEU A 51 -5.09 -18.65 19.19
N ALA A 52 -4.23 -17.81 19.78
CA ALA A 52 -3.37 -18.19 20.90
C ALA A 52 -4.16 -18.60 22.16
N ARG A 53 -5.35 -18.02 22.35
CA ARG A 53 -6.27 -18.37 23.45
C ARG A 53 -7.20 -19.55 23.12
N GLY A 54 -7.25 -19.97 21.85
CA GLY A 54 -8.17 -21.01 21.38
C GLY A 54 -9.59 -20.51 21.12
N ASP A 55 -9.80 -19.19 21.07
CA ASP A 55 -11.11 -18.56 20.80
C ASP A 55 -11.54 -18.73 19.33
N ILE A 56 -10.56 -18.90 18.43
CA ILE A 56 -10.77 -19.24 17.02
C ILE A 56 -9.91 -20.43 16.59
N SER A 57 -10.38 -21.15 15.58
CA SER A 57 -9.61 -22.21 14.93
C SER A 57 -8.54 -21.65 14.00
N SER A 58 -7.50 -22.46 13.72
CA SER A 58 -6.47 -22.14 12.71
C SER A 58 -7.08 -21.78 11.36
N LYS A 59 -8.14 -22.47 10.93
CA LYS A 59 -8.80 -22.19 9.65
C LYS A 59 -9.49 -20.83 9.60
N GLN A 60 -10.06 -20.39 10.73
CA GLN A 60 -10.62 -19.04 10.84
C GLN A 60 -9.52 -17.98 10.79
N PHE A 61 -8.41 -18.23 11.49
CA PHE A 61 -7.24 -17.37 11.44
C PHE A 61 -6.69 -17.25 10.00
N ASP A 62 -6.47 -18.37 9.31
CA ASP A 62 -5.95 -18.40 7.94
C ASP A 62 -6.80 -17.57 6.97
N SER A 63 -8.12 -17.55 7.16
CA SER A 63 -9.02 -16.73 6.34
C SER A 63 -8.83 -15.22 6.56
N ILE A 64 -8.56 -14.80 7.80
CA ILE A 64 -8.29 -13.40 8.15
C ILE A 64 -6.89 -13.02 7.66
N ASP A 65 -5.91 -13.89 7.86
CA ASP A 65 -4.53 -13.67 7.42
C ASP A 65 -4.42 -13.57 5.89
N ALA A 66 -5.14 -14.43 5.16
CA ALA A 66 -5.22 -14.34 3.70
C ALA A 66 -5.74 -12.99 3.20
N GLN A 67 -6.73 -12.39 3.89
CA GLN A 67 -7.24 -11.06 3.54
C GLN A 67 -6.18 -9.97 3.79
N TYR A 68 -5.45 -10.07 4.90
CA TYR A 68 -4.36 -9.17 5.21
C TYR A 68 -3.21 -9.27 4.18
N ILE A 69 -2.81 -10.48 3.82
CA ILE A 69 -1.81 -10.74 2.77
C ILE A 69 -2.27 -10.18 1.42
N ALA A 70 -3.52 -10.42 1.03
CA ALA A 70 -4.08 -9.89 -0.21
C ALA A 70 -4.04 -8.35 -0.25
N ALA A 71 -4.31 -7.68 0.88
CA ALA A 71 -4.19 -6.23 0.97
C ALA A 71 -2.73 -5.74 0.84
N ASN A 72 -1.78 -6.45 1.45
CA ASN A 72 -0.34 -6.15 1.27
C ASN A 72 0.09 -6.32 -0.18
N ASN A 73 -0.37 -7.36 -0.87
CA ASN A 73 -0.09 -7.58 -2.28
C ASN A 73 -0.65 -6.46 -3.18
N LYS A 74 -1.83 -5.92 -2.84
CA LYS A 74 -2.39 -4.75 -3.55
C LYS A 74 -1.52 -3.50 -3.38
N ILE A 75 -1.02 -3.24 -2.18
CA ILE A 75 -0.09 -2.12 -1.91
C ILE A 75 1.20 -2.31 -2.73
N ALA A 76 1.78 -3.51 -2.72
CA ALA A 76 2.99 -3.81 -3.48
C ALA A 76 2.79 -3.61 -4.99
N ALA A 77 1.65 -4.06 -5.53
CA ALA A 77 1.31 -3.86 -6.93
C ALA A 77 1.14 -2.37 -7.29
N ALA A 78 0.48 -1.59 -6.43
CA ALA A 78 0.31 -0.14 -6.63
C ALA A 78 1.66 0.58 -6.60
N LYS A 79 2.56 0.26 -5.66
CA LYS A 79 3.93 0.82 -5.61
C LYS A 79 4.73 0.46 -6.84
N LYS A 80 4.66 -0.78 -7.29
CA LYS A 80 5.31 -1.22 -8.55
C LYS A 80 4.81 -0.43 -9.77
N ALA A 81 3.54 -0.05 -9.80
CA ALA A 81 2.99 0.79 -10.87
C ALA A 81 3.58 2.21 -10.84
N VAL A 82 3.71 2.82 -9.65
CA VAL A 82 4.42 4.10 -9.47
C VAL A 82 5.88 3.98 -9.94
N ASP A 83 6.60 2.94 -9.50
CA ASP A 83 8.01 2.74 -9.89
C ASP A 83 8.17 2.50 -11.39
N ALA A 84 7.22 1.80 -12.03
CA ALA A 84 7.21 1.65 -13.49
C ALA A 84 6.96 2.99 -14.19
N PHE A 85 6.04 3.80 -13.67
CA PHE A 85 5.75 5.12 -14.19
C PHE A 85 6.98 6.04 -14.11
N LEU A 86 7.66 6.10 -12.96
CA LEU A 86 8.88 6.90 -12.77
C LEU A 86 10.03 6.43 -13.68
N ARG A 87 10.16 5.12 -13.90
CA ARG A 87 11.18 4.58 -14.82
C ARG A 87 10.93 4.98 -16.27
N ASN A 88 9.66 5.06 -16.67
CA ASN A 88 9.24 5.43 -18.03
C ASN A 88 9.24 6.95 -18.25
N ASN A 89 8.98 7.74 -17.20
CA ASN A 89 8.96 9.20 -17.24
C ASN A 89 10.10 9.72 -16.36
N ARG A 90 11.30 9.86 -16.92
CA ARG A 90 12.51 10.28 -16.17
C ARG A 90 12.69 11.79 -16.05
N ASN A 91 11.76 12.56 -16.59
CA ASN A 91 11.77 14.03 -16.61
C ASN A 91 11.07 14.62 -15.37
N TYR A 92 11.30 14.03 -14.20
CA TYR A 92 10.79 14.55 -12.94
C TYR A 92 11.88 15.23 -12.14
N HIS A 93 11.45 16.16 -11.30
CA HIS A 93 12.27 16.88 -10.34
C HIS A 93 11.81 16.53 -8.94
N ILE A 94 12.75 16.55 -7.99
CA ILE A 94 12.45 16.37 -6.56
C ILE A 94 12.53 17.76 -5.93
N GLU A 95 11.39 18.27 -5.46
CA GLU A 95 11.33 19.53 -4.72
C GLU A 95 11.77 19.29 -3.26
N HIS A 96 12.64 20.15 -2.74
CA HIS A 96 13.14 20.07 -1.36
C HIS A 96 12.31 20.96 -0.42
#